data_AF-A0A828U0F9-F1
#
_entry.id   AF-A0A828U0F9-F1
#
_cell.length_a   1.000
_cell.length_b   1.000
_cell.length_c   1.000
_cell.angle_alpha   90.00
_cell.angle_beta   90.00
_cell.angle_gamma   90.00
#
_symmetry.space_group_name_H-M   'P 1'
#
loop_
_entity.id
_entity.type
_entity.pdbx_description
1 polymer ?
#
loop_
_entity_poly.entity_id
_entity_poly.type
_entity_poly.pdbx_seq_one_letter_code
_entity_poly.pdbx_strand_id
1 'polypeptide(L)'
;MEPKERKDWYQSENERIKLEKEQRKLIPVDEVVIVYSSMRKAVVQVLETIPDVLERDCALTPQAVGVVQQAIDDLRYTLQEKSYEACAAELIPDEEGESL
;
A
#
# COMPACT_ATOMS: atom_id res chain seq x y z
N MET A 1 -36.39 1.57 -20.18
CA MET A 1 -36.20 2.58 -19.13
C MET A 1 -36.33 3.94 -19.77
N GLU A 2 -37.34 4.69 -19.36
CA GLU A 2 -37.58 6.06 -19.84
C GLU A 2 -36.43 6.99 -19.41
N PRO A 3 -36.17 8.10 -20.14
CA PRO A 3 -35.05 9.00 -19.84
C PRO A 3 -35.01 9.49 -18.38
N LYS A 4 -36.18 9.68 -17.75
CA LYS A 4 -36.31 10.08 -16.34
C LYS A 4 -35.89 8.95 -15.39
N GLU A 5 -36.43 7.75 -15.58
CA GLU A 5 -36.09 6.58 -14.78
C GLU A 5 -34.59 6.28 -14.82
N ARG A 6 -33.97 6.48 -15.99
CA ARG A 6 -32.53 6.35 -16.17
C ARG A 6 -31.74 7.39 -15.38
N LYS A 7 -32.19 8.64 -15.36
CA LYS A 7 -31.56 9.70 -14.57
C LYS A 7 -31.66 9.39 -13.07
N ASP A 8 -32.84 8.98 -12.61
CA ASP A 8 -33.10 8.66 -11.20
C ASP A 8 -32.24 7.46 -10.76
N TRP A 9 -32.08 6.46 -11.62
CA TRP A 9 -31.18 5.34 -11.38
C TRP A 9 -29.71 5.77 -11.24
N TYR A 10 -29.18 6.56 -12.18
CA TYR A 10 -27.80 7.06 -12.08
C TYR A 10 -27.59 7.96 -10.85
N GLN A 11 -28.61 8.72 -10.46
CA GLN A 11 -28.54 9.54 -9.25
C GLN A 11 -28.45 8.66 -8.00
N SER A 12 -29.32 7.65 -7.88
CA SER A 12 -29.28 6.68 -6.78
C SER A 12 -27.91 5.99 -6.68
N GLU A 13 -27.33 5.62 -7.82
CA GLU A 13 -26.04 4.93 -7.85
C GLU A 13 -24.88 5.84 -7.40
N ASN A 14 -24.91 7.11 -7.82
CA ASN A 14 -23.93 8.09 -7.35
C ASN A 14 -24.06 8.38 -5.85
N GLU A 15 -25.29 8.43 -5.32
CA GLU A 15 -25.55 8.61 -3.89
C GLU A 15 -25.07 7.40 -3.07
N ARG A 16 -25.27 6.18 -3.60
CA ARG A 16 -24.72 4.94 -3.00
C ARG A 16 -23.19 5.00 -2.90
N ILE A 17 -22.50 5.35 -3.98
CA ILE A 17 -21.03 5.46 -3.99
C ILE A 17 -20.56 6.53 -3.00
N LYS A 18 -21.25 7.66 -2.90
CA LYS A 18 -20.93 8.71 -1.90
C LYS A 18 -21.08 8.19 -0.47
N LEU A 19 -22.20 7.51 -0.18
CA LEU A 19 -22.45 6.92 1.13
C LEU A 19 -21.38 5.89 1.49
N GLU A 20 -20.98 5.04 0.54
CA GLU A 20 -19.92 4.03 0.76
C GLU A 20 -18.56 4.66 1.05
N LYS A 21 -18.23 5.79 0.39
CA LYS A 21 -17.03 6.58 0.70
C LYS A 21 -17.11 7.20 2.09
N GLU A 22 -18.23 7.81 2.46
CA GLU A 22 -18.45 8.39 3.79
C GLU A 22 -18.35 7.34 4.90
N GLN A 23 -18.88 6.14 4.65
CA GLN A 23 -18.79 4.99 5.56
C GLN A 23 -17.41 4.29 5.54
N ARG A 24 -16.45 4.78 4.73
CA ARG A 24 -15.13 4.17 4.53
C ARG A 24 -15.15 2.72 4.02
N LYS A 25 -16.25 2.31 3.39
CA LYS A 25 -16.35 1.03 2.68
C LYS A 25 -15.67 1.08 1.31
N LEU A 26 -15.59 2.27 0.71
CA LEU A 26 -14.87 2.52 -0.53
C LEU A 26 -13.78 3.56 -0.29
N ILE A 27 -12.51 3.18 -0.44
CA ILE A 27 -11.37 4.07 -0.26
C ILE A 27 -10.80 4.44 -1.64
N PRO A 28 -10.62 5.73 -1.95
CA PRO A 28 -9.93 6.16 -3.17
C PRO A 28 -8.49 5.63 -3.24
N VAL A 29 -8.05 5.24 -4.44
CA VAL A 29 -6.71 4.68 -4.66
C VAL A 29 -5.61 5.64 -4.22
N ASP A 30 -5.77 6.95 -4.47
CA ASP A 30 -4.81 7.97 -4.08
C ASP A 30 -4.65 8.04 -2.55
N GLU A 31 -5.72 7.88 -1.78
CA GLU A 31 -5.66 7.85 -0.32
C GLU A 31 -4.86 6.63 0.17
N VAL A 32 -5.12 5.44 -0.39
CA VAL A 32 -4.39 4.21 -0.06
C VAL A 32 -2.89 4.38 -0.37
N VAL A 33 -2.56 4.91 -1.54
CA VAL A 33 -1.18 5.16 -1.96
C VAL A 33 -0.48 6.13 -1.01
N ILE A 34 -1.14 7.21 -0.60
CA ILE A 34 -0.58 8.20 0.33
C ILE A 34 -0.30 7.57 1.69
N VAL A 35 -1.28 6.87 2.28
CA VAL A 35 -1.14 6.25 3.61
C VAL A 35 -0.02 5.22 3.59
N TYR A 36 -0.02 4.33 2.59
CA TYR A 36 0.97 3.27 2.49
C TYR A 36 2.37 3.83 2.22
N SER A 37 2.48 4.85 1.36
CA SER A 37 3.75 5.55 1.11
C SER A 37 4.27 6.24 2.36
N SER A 38 3.40 6.88 3.15
CA SER A 38 3.77 7.55 4.40
C SER A 38 4.31 6.54 5.42
N MET A 39 3.60 5.41 5.58
CA MET A 39 4.03 4.32 6.46
C MET A 39 5.39 3.75 6.02
N ARG A 40 5.54 3.37 4.74
CA ARG A 40 6.79 2.81 4.21
C ARG A 40 7.94 3.79 4.39
N LYS A 41 7.75 5.07 4.09
CA LYS A 41 8.80 6.10 4.25
C LYS A 41 9.25 6.23 5.70
N ALA A 42 8.31 6.27 6.65
CA ALA A 42 8.64 6.38 8.07
C ALA A 42 9.49 5.19 8.55
N VAL A 43 9.13 3.97 8.16
CA VAL A 43 9.88 2.76 8.52
C VAL A 43 11.26 2.74 7.87
N VAL A 44 11.33 2.96 6.55
CA VAL A 44 12.60 2.95 5.80
C VAL A 44 13.54 4.02 6.33
N GLN A 45 13.06 5.24 6.59
CA GLN A 45 13.89 6.32 7.11
C GLN A 45 14.61 5.94 8.41
N VAL A 46 13.95 5.21 9.31
CA VAL A 46 14.61 4.73 10.54
C VAL A 46 15.64 3.66 10.21
N LEU A 47 15.31 2.68 9.36
CA LEU A 47 16.24 1.61 8.98
C LEU A 47 17.53 2.16 8.36
N GLU A 48 17.45 3.17 7.49
CA GLU A 48 18.61 3.80 6.85
C GLU A 48 19.57 4.48 7.84
N THR A 49 19.08 4.86 9.03
CA THR A 49 19.93 5.50 10.06
C THR A 49 20.61 4.50 10.99
N ILE A 50 20.21 3.22 10.96
CA ILE A 50 20.78 2.20 11.84
C ILE A 50 22.28 1.98 11.57
N PRO A 51 22.76 1.89 10.31
CA PRO A 51 24.20 1.77 10.03
C PRO A 51 25.01 2.92 10.67
N ASP A 52 24.52 4.16 10.56
CA ASP A 52 25.17 5.34 11.15
C ASP A 52 25.24 5.24 12.68
N VAL A 53 24.16 4.80 13.33
CA VAL A 53 24.13 4.59 14.79
C VAL A 53 25.11 3.49 15.20
N LEU A 54 25.18 2.39 14.46
CA LEU A 54 26.07 1.28 14.75
C LEU A 54 27.55 1.64 14.57
N GLU A 55 27.87 2.44 13.56
CA GLU A 55 29.23 2.94 13.34
C GLU A 55 29.63 3.96 14.41
N ARG A 56 28.77 4.95 14.68
CA ARG A 56 29.09 6.08 15.58
C ARG A 56 28.99 5.71 17.06
N ASP A 57 27.88 5.09 17.46
CA ASP A 57 27.51 4.92 18.88
C ASP A 57 27.92 3.54 19.41
N CYS A 58 28.07 2.55 18.53
CA CYS A 58 28.51 1.19 18.90
C CYS A 58 29.95 0.87 18.46
N ALA A 59 30.61 1.78 17.72
CA ALA A 59 31.98 1.62 17.22
C ALA A 59 32.20 0.28 16.48
N LEU A 60 31.17 -0.20 15.76
CA LEU A 60 31.29 -1.41 14.97
C LEU A 60 32.26 -1.21 13.81
N THR A 61 32.90 -2.30 13.39
CA THR A 61 33.81 -2.25 12.23
C THR A 61 33.01 -2.03 10.95
N PRO A 62 33.62 -1.42 9.92
CA PRO A 62 32.97 -1.23 8.62
C PRO A 62 32.45 -2.55 8.01
N GLN A 63 33.17 -3.66 8.21
CA GLN A 63 32.67 -4.97 7.74
C GLN A 63 31.39 -5.39 8.45
N ALA A 64 31.28 -5.21 9.77
CA ALA A 64 30.09 -5.58 10.53
C ALA A 64 28.89 -4.70 10.16
N VAL A 65 29.09 -3.39 10.01
CA VAL A 65 28.05 -2.45 9.56
C VAL A 65 27.58 -2.79 8.15
N GLY A 66 28.50 -3.17 7.24
CA GLY A 66 28.15 -3.59 5.88
C GLY A 66 27.20 -4.79 5.82
N VAL A 67 27.33 -5.76 6.74
CA VAL A 67 26.40 -6.90 6.84
C VAL A 67 24.99 -6.43 7.23
N VAL A 68 24.89 -5.51 8.19
CA VAL A 68 23.60 -4.94 8.62
C VAL A 68 22.97 -4.12 7.50
N GLN A 69 23.77 -3.32 6.80
CA GLN A 69 23.30 -2.53 5.67
C GLN A 69 22.75 -3.42 4.55
N GLN A 70 23.43 -4.53 4.21
CA GLN A 70 22.92 -5.49 3.24
C GLN A 70 21.58 -6.09 3.68
N ALA A 71 21.45 -6.47 4.94
CA ALA A 71 20.18 -7.00 5.45
C ALA A 71 19.04 -5.97 5.42
N ILE A 72 19.34 -4.68 5.64
CA ILE A 72 18.39 -3.58 5.49
C ILE A 72 17.96 -3.42 4.03
N ASP A 73 18.90 -3.46 3.09
CA ASP A 73 18.60 -3.35 1.66
C ASP A 73 17.76 -4.52 1.16
N ASP A 74 18.08 -5.74 1.59
CA ASP A 74 17.28 -6.94 1.28
C ASP A 74 15.85 -6.79 1.82
N LEU A 75 15.69 -6.32 3.06
CA LEU A 75 14.38 -6.05 3.64
C LEU A 75 13.61 -4.98 2.86
N ARG A 76 14.28 -3.91 2.40
CA ARG A 76 13.65 -2.85 1.58
C ARG A 76 13.17 -3.40 0.25
N TYR A 77 13.93 -4.31 -0.36
CA TYR A 77 13.53 -4.99 -1.59
C TYR A 77 12.32 -5.90 -1.35
N THR A 78 12.35 -6.75 -0.32
CA THR A 78 11.22 -7.62 0.05
C THR A 78 9.98 -6.80 0.38
N LEU A 79 10.11 -5.68 1.09
CA LEU A 79 8.99 -4.80 1.39
C LEU A 79 8.35 -4.30 0.09
N GLN A 80 9.15 -3.87 -0.88
CA GLN A 80 8.62 -3.44 -2.19
C GLN A 80 7.89 -4.55 -2.93
N GLU A 81 8.51 -5.72 -3.04
CA GLU A 81 7.95 -6.88 -3.72
C GLU A 81 6.61 -7.30 -3.09
N LYS A 82 6.58 -7.47 -1.77
CA LYS A 82 5.37 -7.89 -1.05
C LYS A 82 4.27 -6.84 -1.08
N SER A 83 4.61 -5.55 -1.00
CA SER A 83 3.62 -4.49 -1.19
C SER A 83 3.00 -4.52 -2.58
N TYR A 84 3.81 -4.77 -3.62
CA TYR A 84 3.32 -4.86 -4.98
C TYR A 84 2.45 -6.10 -5.21
N GLU A 85 2.90 -7.27 -4.74
CA GLU A 85 2.13 -8.51 -4.78
C GLU A 85 0.78 -8.38 -4.09
N ALA A 86 0.73 -7.77 -2.89
CA ALA A 86 -0.52 -7.55 -2.16
C ALA A 86 -1.49 -6.65 -2.93
N CYS A 87 -0.99 -5.60 -3.59
CA CYS A 87 -1.81 -4.75 -4.46
C CYS A 87 -2.27 -5.47 -5.74
N ALA A 88 -1.44 -6.38 -6.28
CA ALA A 88 -1.72 -7.10 -7.51
C ALA A 88 -2.66 -8.30 -7.30
N ALA A 89 -2.61 -8.97 -6.14
CA ALA A 89 -3.47 -10.10 -5.81
C ALA A 89 -4.96 -9.70 -5.78
N GLU A 90 -5.26 -8.47 -5.33
CA GLU A 90 -6.62 -7.90 -5.34
C GLU A 90 -7.11 -7.49 -6.75
N LEU A 91 -6.24 -7.51 -7.77
CA LEU A 91 -6.57 -7.18 -9.16
C LEU A 91 -6.81 -8.43 -10.02
N ILE A 92 -6.58 -9.64 -9.49
CA ILE A 92 -6.92 -10.88 -10.17
C ILE A 92 -8.41 -11.12 -9.88
N PRO A 93 -9.31 -11.04 -10.89
CA PRO A 93 -10.70 -11.40 -10.69
C PRO A 93 -10.74 -12.87 -10.25
N ASP A 94 -11.57 -13.18 -9.25
CA ASP A 94 -11.95 -14.57 -8.99
C ASP A 94 -12.63 -15.10 -10.27
N GLU A 95 -11.87 -15.74 -11.16
CA GLU A 95 -12.40 -16.51 -12.30
C GLU A 95 -13.02 -17.82 -11.80
N GLU A 96 -13.85 -17.78 -10.76
CA GLU A 96 -14.67 -18.91 -10.31
C GLU A 96 -16.00 -18.39 -9.77
N GLY A 97 -16.91 -18.01 -10.68
CA GLY A 97 -18.17 -17.43 -10.21
C GLY A 97 -19.32 -17.19 -11.18
N GLU A 98 -19.26 -17.54 -12.47
CA GLU A 98 -20.46 -17.46 -13.33
C GLU A 98 -20.60 -18.71 -14.21
N SER A 99 -21.10 -19.77 -13.59
CA SER A 99 -21.90 -20.80 -14.26
C SER A 99 -23.32 -20.70 -13.69
N LEU A 100 -24.16 -19.90 -14.35
CA LEU A 100 -25.63 -19.97 -14.28
C LEU A 100 -26.22 -19.78 -15.68
#